data_AF-A0A7W3YCM4-F1
#
_entry.id   AF-A0A7W3YCM4-F1
#
_cell.length_a   1.000
_cell.length_b   1.000
_cell.length_c   1.000
_cell.angle_alpha   90.00
_cell.angle_beta   90.00
_cell.angle_gamma   90.00
#
_symmetry.space_group_name_H-M   'P 1'
#
loop_
_entity.id
_entity.type
_entity.pdbx_description
1 polymer ?
#
loop_
_entity_poly.entity_id
_entity_poly.type
_entity_poly.pdbx_seq_one_letter_code
_entity_poly.pdbx_strand_id
1 'polypeptide(L)' 'MVQRRKVEKKFKDNGWYFVRHGGNHDIWSNGKIKTQLPRHPKFSDKLYNALIRKFNLK' A
#
# COMPACT_ATOMS: atom_id res chain seq x y z
N MET A 1 11.52 -9.90 2.08
CA MET A 1 10.36 -9.77 1.17
C MET A 1 9.08 -9.78 2.00
N VAL A 2 8.16 -8.85 1.76
CA VAL A 2 6.90 -8.71 2.51
C VAL A 2 5.72 -9.18 1.67
N GLN A 3 4.83 -10.01 2.23
CA GLN A 3 3.62 -10.43 1.52
C GLN A 3 2.68 -9.24 1.30
N ARG A 4 2.09 -9.13 0.10
CA ARG A 4 1.16 -8.06 -0.25
C ARG A 4 0.03 -7.89 0.77
N ARG A 5 -0.57 -9.00 1.23
CA ARG A 5 -1.62 -8.99 2.27
C ARG A 5 -1.20 -8.26 3.56
N LYS A 6 0.07 -8.37 3.96
CA LYS A 6 0.62 -7.67 5.12
C LYS A 6 0.71 -6.15 4.88
N VAL A 7 1.09 -5.74 3.67
CA VAL A 7 1.09 -4.33 3.26
C VAL A 7 -0.33 -3.78 3.29
N GLU A 8 -1.27 -4.45 2.63
CA GLU A 8 -2.67 -4.03 2.59
C GLU A 8 -3.29 -3.94 3.98
N LYS A 9 -3.02 -4.90 4.87
CA LYS A 9 -3.48 -4.85 6.26
C LYS A 9 -2.92 -3.61 6.97
N LYS A 10 -1.62 -3.34 6.85
CA LYS A 10 -0.97 -2.17 7.45
C LYS A 10 -1.59 -0.86 6.97
N PHE A 11 -1.90 -0.78 5.68
CA PHE A 11 -2.61 0.35 5.08
C PHE A 11 -4.03 0.48 5.67
N LYS A 12 -4.82 -0.59 5.69
CA LYS A 12 -6.17 -0.60 6.29
C LYS A 12 -6.18 -0.19 7.75
N ASP A 13 -5.26 -0.74 8.56
CA ASP A 13 -5.11 -0.39 9.98
C ASP A 13 -4.81 1.10 10.19
N ASN A 14 -4.21 1.77 9.19
CA ASN A 14 -3.89 3.20 9.19
C ASN A 14 -4.94 4.04 8.41
N GLY A 15 -6.15 3.53 8.21
CA GLY A 15 -7.26 4.27 7.61
C GLY A 15 -7.19 4.39 6.08
N TRP A 16 -6.33 3.63 5.41
CA TRP A 16 -6.32 3.55 3.95
C TRP A 16 -7.30 2.49 3.46
N TYR A 17 -7.97 2.78 2.35
CA TYR A 17 -8.88 1.86 1.69
C TYR A 17 -8.53 1.72 0.21
N PHE A 18 -8.83 0.53 -0.31
CA PHE A 18 -8.75 0.26 -1.74
C PHE A 18 -9.83 1.04 -2.48
N VAL A 19 -9.47 1.69 -3.57
CA VAL A 19 -10.38 2.50 -4.38
C VAL A 19 -10.78 1.75 -5.64
N ARG A 20 -9.80 1.33 -6.45
CA ARG A 20 -10.02 0.60 -7.70
C ARG A 20 -8.73 -0.03 -8.22
N HIS A 21 -8.88 -0.99 -9.13
CA HIS A 21 -7.77 -1.51 -9.92
C HIS A 21 -7.38 -0.46 -10.97
N GLY A 22 -6.10 -0.11 -11.03
CA GLY A 22 -5.49 0.58 -12.16
C GLY A 22 -4.85 -0.41 -13.13
N GLY A 23 -4.10 0.09 -14.12
CA GLY A 23 -3.50 -0.75 -15.18
C GLY A 23 -2.61 -1.88 -14.66
N ASN A 24 -1.51 -1.56 -13.95
CA ASN A 24 -0.61 -2.57 -13.34
C ASN A 24 -0.59 -2.52 -11.80
N HIS A 25 -1.28 -1.55 -11.20
CA HIS A 25 -1.26 -1.28 -9.77
C HIS A 25 -2.68 -1.09 -9.25
N ASP A 26 -2.85 -1.20 -7.94
CA ASP A 26 -4.10 -0.88 -7.26
C ASP A 26 -4.02 0.52 -6.67
N ILE A 27 -5.13 1.27 -6.79
CA ILE A 27 -5.24 2.60 -6.24
C ILE A 27 -5.78 2.51 -4.82
N TRP A 28 -5.08 3.12 -3.87
CA TRP A 28 -5.44 3.20 -2.46
C TRP A 28 -5.54 4.66 -2.03
N SER A 29 -6.42 4.96 -1.08
CA SER A 29 -6.60 6.31 -0.55
C SER A 29 -6.88 6.29 0.95
N ASN A 30 -6.49 7.36 1.64
CA ASN A 30 -6.91 7.63 3.03
C ASN A 30 -7.97 8.74 3.11
N GLY A 31 -8.64 9.06 1.99
CA GLY A 31 -9.58 10.18 1.87
C GLY A 31 -8.95 11.55 1.65
N LYS A 32 -7.63 11.70 1.86
CA LYS A 32 -6.90 12.95 1.57
C LYS A 32 -6.03 12.84 0.32
N ILE A 33 -5.30 11.74 0.20
CA ILE A 33 -4.39 11.48 -0.92
C ILE A 33 -4.63 10.09 -1.51
N LYS A 34 -4.14 9.87 -2.73
CA LYS A 34 -4.16 8.58 -3.41
C LYS A 34 -2.72 8.10 -3.64
N THR A 35 -2.52 6.79 -3.56
CA THR A 35 -1.25 6.14 -3.92
C THR A 35 -1.52 4.88 -4.73
N GLN A 36 -0.49 4.40 -5.43
CA GLN A 36 -0.53 3.15 -6.19
C GLN A 36 0.24 2.06 -5.43
N LEU A 37 -0.34 0.87 -5.31
CA LEU A 37 0.30 -0.32 -4.75
C LEU A 37 0.45 -1.40 -5.83
N PRO A 38 1.68 -1.84 -6.16
CA PRO A 38 1.90 -2.82 -7.23
C PRO A 38 1.27 -4.19 -6.95
N ARG A 39 0.68 -4.81 -7.99
CA ARG A 39 -0.11 -6.06 -7.90
C ARG A 39 0.69 -7.35 -7.77
N HIS A 40 1.99 -7.28 -7.50
CA HIS A 40 2.79 -8.49 -7.27
C HIS A 40 2.53 -9.11 -5.87
N PRO A 41 2.62 -10.44 -5.72
CA PRO A 41 2.36 -11.12 -4.45
C PRO A 41 3.31 -10.73 -3.30
N LYS A 42 4.56 -10.34 -3.65
CA LYS A 42 5.62 -10.02 -2.69
C LYS A 42 6.21 -8.64 -2.98
N PHE A 43 6.23 -7.78 -1.96
CA PHE A 43 6.91 -6.50 -1.97
C PHE A 43 8.37 -6.69 -1.56
N SER A 44 9.27 -5.92 -2.17
CA SER A 44 10.62 -5.78 -1.63
C SER A 44 10.57 -5.05 -0.28
N ASP A 45 11.47 -5.40 0.63
CA ASP A 45 11.51 -4.77 1.96
C ASP A 45 11.82 -3.26 1.84
N LYS A 46 12.61 -2.88 0.81
CA LYS A 46 12.88 -1.50 0.46
C LYS A 46 11.60 -0.72 0.11
N LEU A 47 10.74 -1.28 -0.76
CA LEU A 47 9.48 -0.63 -1.13
C LEU A 47 8.54 -0.52 0.08
N TYR A 48 8.43 -1.60 0.87
CA TYR A 48 7.60 -1.60 2.06
C TYR A 48 8.03 -0.52 3.07
N ASN A 49 9.33 -0.45 3.39
CA ASN A 49 9.88 0.55 4.31
C ASN A 49 9.73 1.98 3.77
N ALA A 50 9.88 2.17 2.46
CA ALA A 50 9.66 3.47 1.83
C ALA A 50 8.18 3.91 1.96
N LEU A 51 7.23 3.00 1.78
CA LEU A 51 5.79 3.28 1.95
C LEU A 51 5.45 3.62 3.40
N ILE A 52 5.99 2.88 4.38
CA ILE A 52 5.79 3.16 5.81
C ILE A 52 6.27 4.58 6.13
N ARG A 53 7.49 4.93 5.72
CA ARG A 53 8.06 6.26 5.99
C ARG A 53 7.28 7.36 5.29
N LYS A 54 6.95 7.16 4.01
CA LYS A 54 6.25 8.15 3.18
C LYS A 54 4.86 8.49 3.72
N PHE A 55 4.15 7.49 4.23
CA PHE A 55 2.76 7.65 4.69
C PHE A 55 2.61 7.60 6.22
N ASN A 56 3.73 7.60 6.95
CA ASN A 56 3.80 7.54 8.42
C ASN A 56 2.90 6.42 8.99
N LEU A 57 2.97 5.23 8.40
CA LEU A 57 2.13 4.09 8.79
C LEU A 57 2.63 3.52 10.12
N LYS A 58 1.80 3.55 11.16
CA LYS A 58 2.11 3.05 12.50
C LYS A 58 1.93 1.55 12.59
#